data_AF-A0A2N2NBB4-F1
#
_entry.id   AF-A0A2N2NBB4-F1
#
_cell.length_a   1.000
_cell.length_b   1.000
_cell.length_c   1.000
_cell.angle_alpha   90.00
_cell.angle_beta   90.00
_cell.angle_gamma   90.00
#
_symmetry.space_group_name_H-M   'P 1'
#
loop_
_entity.id
_entity.type
_entity.pdbx_description
1 polymer ?
#
loop_
_entity_poly.entity_id
_entity_poly.type
_entity_poly.pdbx_seq_one_letter_code
_entity_poly.pdbx_strand_id
1 'polypeptide(L)'
;MELTNDFSEFLKEIRPTQTMLTNCKDGHTLLRDRLEAEESLQDCYVSDFLQGSYRRSTAVRPKGDQRSDVDIIVVTNLSEEKYTPKKAMAIFEPFLEKYYKDKWRPQGRSFGIELSTVDMDLVITSAPSEIDIENLKSEAVRTSDSVVSAPDWRLTPSWLSLRSREFNFSAKALLELSSKQEEWKLSPLRIPDRDAGIWEDTHPLEQIRVTRDLNKNTNFHFVNVVKSIKWWWLDQLEDPQPPKGFPLERLIGECCPIGITSVAEGITRTFETIISLYGYHVSNSTKPVLPDYGVTSHDVFKRVTPEEFATFYGLVQPAALLAREAFNSTDRTESGNLWRELLGNKFPKPPDNGGSKGQGYTPPDAPAVPGTSRYA
;
A
#
# COMPACT_ATOMS: atom_id res chain seq x y z
N MET A 1 0.20 -4.76 25.68
CA MET A 1 -1.21 -4.87 25.30
C MET A 1 -1.39 -4.65 23.79
N GLU A 2 -2.41 -5.23 23.15
CA GLU A 2 -2.64 -5.08 21.69
C GLU A 2 -3.35 -3.78 21.28
N LEU A 3 -4.16 -3.19 22.17
CA LEU A 3 -4.93 -1.95 21.94
C LEU A 3 -5.73 -1.92 20.62
N THR A 4 -6.42 -3.00 20.29
CA THR A 4 -7.11 -3.20 19.00
C THR A 4 -8.03 -2.04 18.59
N ASN A 5 -8.79 -1.48 19.53
CA ASN A 5 -9.70 -0.36 19.25
C ASN A 5 -8.93 0.93 18.92
N ASP A 6 -7.89 1.24 19.69
CA ASP A 6 -7.04 2.42 19.47
C ASP A 6 -6.36 2.36 18.11
N PHE A 7 -5.80 1.20 17.75
CA PHE A 7 -5.21 0.99 16.45
C PHE A 7 -6.25 1.11 15.34
N SER A 8 -7.50 0.67 15.56
CA SER A 8 -8.57 0.91 14.61
C SER A 8 -8.89 2.39 14.42
N GLU A 9 -8.88 3.20 15.48
CA GLU A 9 -9.09 4.65 15.39
C GLU A 9 -7.91 5.35 14.71
N PHE A 10 -6.69 5.03 15.11
CA PHE A 10 -5.46 5.49 14.48
C PHE A 10 -5.45 5.21 12.97
N LEU A 11 -5.78 3.97 12.58
CA LEU A 11 -5.81 3.58 11.17
C LEU A 11 -6.84 4.36 10.35
N LYS A 12 -7.97 4.79 10.93
CA LYS A 12 -8.93 5.68 10.25
C LYS A 12 -8.33 7.05 9.99
N GLU A 13 -7.55 7.57 10.93
CA GLU A 13 -6.91 8.88 10.85
C GLU A 13 -5.75 8.94 9.85
N ILE A 14 -5.03 7.84 9.62
CA ILE A 14 -3.86 7.82 8.72
C ILE A 14 -4.15 7.24 7.33
N ARG A 15 -5.39 6.80 7.07
CA ARG A 15 -5.81 6.34 5.74
C ARG A 15 -6.33 7.49 4.88
N PRO A 16 -6.22 7.36 3.55
CA PRO A 16 -7.03 8.15 2.64
C PRO A 16 -8.50 8.10 3.06
N THR A 17 -9.16 9.25 3.05
CA THR A 17 -10.59 9.33 3.39
C THR A 17 -11.44 8.69 2.30
N GLN A 18 -12.72 8.43 2.60
CA GLN A 18 -13.64 7.90 1.58
C GLN A 18 -13.72 8.82 0.36
N THR A 19 -13.75 10.14 0.55
CA THR A 19 -13.73 11.13 -0.54
C THR A 19 -12.45 11.02 -1.37
N MET A 20 -11.28 10.88 -0.74
CA MET A 20 -10.01 10.69 -1.47
C MET A 20 -10.03 9.41 -2.30
N LEU A 21 -10.54 8.31 -1.75
CA LEU A 21 -10.67 7.03 -2.46
C LEU A 21 -11.65 7.13 -3.64
N THR A 22 -12.76 7.85 -3.49
CA THR A 22 -13.70 8.14 -4.57
C THR A 22 -13.03 8.97 -5.66
N ASN A 23 -12.31 10.04 -5.29
CA ASN A 23 -11.57 10.86 -6.27
C ASN A 23 -10.52 10.05 -7.04
N CYS A 24 -9.80 9.14 -6.36
CA CYS A 24 -8.89 8.20 -7.02
C CYS A 24 -9.62 7.32 -8.02
N LYS A 25 -10.76 6.75 -7.59
CA LYS A 25 -11.59 5.88 -8.43
C LYS A 25 -12.09 6.60 -9.67
N ASP A 26 -12.65 7.79 -9.50
CA ASP A 26 -13.20 8.58 -10.60
C ASP A 26 -12.09 9.02 -11.56
N GLY A 27 -10.94 9.47 -11.02
CA GLY A 27 -9.78 9.88 -11.81
C GLY A 27 -9.24 8.76 -12.69
N HIS A 28 -8.92 7.60 -12.10
CA HIS A 28 -8.38 6.49 -12.87
C HIS A 28 -9.41 5.89 -13.82
N THR A 29 -10.70 5.87 -13.46
CA THR A 29 -11.76 5.34 -14.34
C THR A 29 -11.87 6.22 -15.58
N LEU A 30 -11.93 7.55 -15.40
CA LEU A 30 -11.98 8.49 -16.52
C LEU A 30 -10.74 8.40 -17.43
N LEU A 31 -9.55 8.25 -16.86
CA LEU A 31 -8.32 8.08 -17.66
C LEU A 31 -8.37 6.80 -18.49
N ARG A 32 -8.78 5.68 -17.89
CA ARG A 32 -8.90 4.38 -18.58
C ARG A 32 -9.95 4.43 -19.68
N ASP A 33 -11.12 5.02 -19.41
CA ASP A 33 -12.18 5.20 -20.41
C ASP A 33 -11.70 6.05 -21.61
N ARG A 34 -10.93 7.11 -21.34
CA ARG A 34 -10.35 7.96 -22.39
C ARG A 34 -9.30 7.22 -23.21
N LEU A 35 -8.42 6.44 -22.57
CA LEU A 35 -7.43 5.61 -23.28
C LEU A 35 -8.10 4.60 -24.19
N GLU A 36 -9.14 3.92 -23.70
CA GLU A 36 -9.89 2.90 -24.46
C GLU A 36 -10.74 3.51 -25.58
N ALA A 37 -11.11 4.79 -25.49
CA ALA A 37 -11.87 5.50 -26.52
C ALA A 37 -11.00 6.31 -27.51
N GLU A 38 -9.71 6.50 -27.25
CA GLU A 38 -8.85 7.33 -28.10
C GLU A 38 -8.46 6.60 -29.38
N GLU A 39 -9.03 7.01 -30.51
CA GLU A 39 -8.79 6.42 -31.84
C GLU A 39 -7.29 6.37 -32.19
N SER A 40 -6.54 7.42 -31.86
CA SER A 40 -5.10 7.50 -32.18
C SER A 40 -4.23 6.50 -31.41
N LEU A 41 -4.75 5.89 -30.34
CA LEU A 41 -4.04 4.89 -29.54
C LEU A 41 -4.51 3.46 -29.80
N GLN A 42 -5.64 3.25 -30.49
CA GLN A 42 -6.22 1.92 -30.73
C GLN A 42 -5.24 0.93 -31.37
N ASP A 43 -4.41 1.41 -32.29
CA ASP A 43 -3.43 0.57 -32.98
C ASP A 43 -2.36 0.01 -32.04
N CYS A 44 -2.13 0.66 -30.90
CA CYS A 44 -1.08 0.27 -29.95
C CYS A 44 -1.57 -0.19 -28.58
N TYR A 45 -2.77 0.21 -28.16
CA TYR A 45 -3.35 -0.13 -26.86
C TYR A 45 -3.79 -1.60 -26.83
N VAL A 46 -3.36 -2.36 -25.82
CA VAL A 46 -3.72 -3.77 -25.61
C VAL A 46 -4.62 -3.94 -24.40
N SER A 47 -4.22 -3.37 -23.27
CA SER A 47 -4.97 -3.39 -22.01
C SER A 47 -4.37 -2.38 -21.01
N ASP A 48 -4.88 -2.38 -19.80
CA ASP A 48 -4.40 -1.53 -18.73
C ASP A 48 -4.73 -2.11 -17.35
N PHE A 49 -3.97 -1.75 -16.33
CA PHE A 49 -4.26 -2.12 -14.95
C PHE A 49 -3.68 -1.15 -13.92
N LEU A 50 -4.29 -1.12 -12.73
CA LEU A 50 -3.80 -0.30 -11.62
C LEU A 50 -2.61 -0.97 -10.94
N GLN A 51 -1.65 -0.16 -10.49
CA GLN A 51 -0.52 -0.63 -9.71
C GLN A 51 -0.33 0.23 -8.44
N GLY A 52 0.86 0.10 -7.84
CA GLY A 52 1.29 1.00 -6.79
C GLY A 52 0.55 0.85 -5.47
N SER A 53 0.75 1.85 -4.61
CA SER A 53 0.27 1.78 -3.22
C SER A 53 -1.26 1.89 -3.11
N TYR A 54 -1.93 2.45 -4.13
CA TYR A 54 -3.39 2.44 -4.25
C TYR A 54 -3.91 1.01 -4.42
N ARG A 55 -3.44 0.28 -5.44
CA ARG A 55 -3.90 -1.09 -5.73
C ARG A 55 -3.53 -2.09 -4.62
N ARG A 56 -2.39 -1.89 -3.96
CA ARG A 56 -1.93 -2.70 -2.81
C ARG A 56 -2.54 -2.27 -1.47
N SER A 57 -3.37 -1.20 -1.45
CA SER A 57 -3.95 -0.64 -0.24
C SER A 57 -2.91 -0.20 0.80
N THR A 58 -1.70 0.18 0.41
CA THR A 58 -0.61 0.63 1.31
C THR A 58 -0.39 2.15 1.28
N ALA A 59 -1.21 2.90 0.53
CA ALA A 59 -1.22 4.37 0.55
C ALA A 59 -1.64 4.92 1.92
N VAL A 60 -0.89 5.88 2.46
CA VAL A 60 -1.28 6.61 3.68
C VAL A 60 -1.90 7.95 3.29
N ARG A 61 -2.58 8.61 4.23
CA ARG A 61 -3.17 9.92 4.01
C ARG A 61 -2.07 10.91 3.59
N PRO A 62 -2.23 11.63 2.47
CA PRO A 62 -1.29 12.67 2.08
C PRO A 62 -1.17 13.76 3.16
N LYS A 63 0.02 14.39 3.28
CA LYS A 63 0.26 15.54 4.16
C LYS A 63 0.37 16.82 3.32
N GLY A 64 -0.03 17.96 3.90
CA GLY A 64 0.03 19.27 3.23
C GLY A 64 -0.81 19.30 1.95
N ASP A 65 -0.25 19.87 0.88
CA ASP A 65 -0.90 20.00 -0.42
C ASP A 65 -0.76 18.77 -1.33
N GLN A 66 -0.16 17.69 -0.83
CA GLN A 66 -0.02 16.43 -1.58
C GLN A 66 -1.38 15.77 -1.78
N ARG A 67 -1.54 15.09 -2.92
CA ARG A 67 -2.74 14.31 -3.25
C ARG A 67 -2.45 12.82 -3.17
N SER A 68 -3.53 12.04 -3.22
CA SER A 68 -3.38 10.60 -3.40
C SER A 68 -2.89 10.34 -4.82
N ASP A 69 -1.95 9.42 -4.93
CA ASP A 69 -1.31 9.04 -6.19
C ASP A 69 -1.85 7.68 -6.66
N VAL A 70 -2.19 7.61 -7.94
CA VAL A 70 -2.69 6.39 -8.58
C VAL A 70 -1.83 6.08 -9.80
N ASP A 71 -1.18 4.93 -9.76
CA ASP A 71 -0.38 4.44 -10.86
C ASP A 71 -1.21 3.55 -11.81
N ILE A 72 -1.16 3.81 -13.11
CA ILE A 72 -1.80 3.02 -14.16
C ILE A 72 -0.73 2.51 -15.13
N ILE A 73 -0.67 1.19 -15.31
CA ILE A 73 0.10 0.56 -16.40
C ILE A 73 -0.80 0.47 -17.63
N VAL A 74 -0.32 0.94 -18.78
CA VAL A 74 -0.90 0.70 -20.09
C VAL A 74 -0.04 -0.31 -20.83
N VAL A 75 -0.63 -1.46 -21.11
CA VAL A 75 -0.01 -2.50 -21.92
C VAL A 75 -0.17 -2.11 -23.38
N THR A 76 0.94 -2.03 -24.10
CA THR A 76 0.93 -1.73 -25.54
C THR A 76 1.42 -2.92 -26.37
N ASN A 77 1.37 -2.80 -27.70
CA ASN A 77 2.03 -3.70 -28.64
C ASN A 77 3.28 -3.07 -29.29
N LEU A 78 3.86 -2.03 -28.67
CA LEU A 78 5.02 -1.32 -29.21
C LEU A 78 6.29 -2.18 -29.11
N SER A 79 6.87 -2.52 -30.25
CA SER A 79 8.10 -3.32 -30.33
C SER A 79 9.34 -2.51 -29.92
N GLU A 80 10.17 -3.07 -29.03
CA GLU A 80 11.43 -2.46 -28.61
C GLU A 80 12.44 -2.30 -29.76
N GLU A 81 12.32 -3.09 -30.83
CA GLU A 81 13.16 -2.98 -32.03
C GLU A 81 12.81 -1.74 -32.86
N LYS A 82 11.53 -1.33 -32.85
CA LYS A 82 11.01 -0.23 -33.66
C LYS A 82 10.96 1.09 -32.89
N TYR A 83 10.74 1.02 -31.58
CA TYR A 83 10.52 2.18 -30.72
C TYR A 83 11.59 2.26 -29.64
N THR A 84 12.35 3.36 -29.68
CA THR A 84 13.14 3.77 -28.50
C THR A 84 12.18 4.20 -27.38
N PRO A 85 12.60 4.16 -26.11
CA PRO A 85 11.78 4.60 -24.97
C PRO A 85 11.15 5.99 -25.18
N LYS A 86 11.94 6.96 -25.65
CA LYS A 86 11.46 8.31 -25.98
C LYS A 86 10.41 8.32 -27.10
N LYS A 87 10.62 7.53 -28.16
CA LYS A 87 9.67 7.45 -29.28
C LYS A 87 8.36 6.78 -28.87
N ALA A 88 8.42 5.72 -28.05
CA ALA A 88 7.25 5.05 -27.52
C ALA A 88 6.40 6.00 -26.66
N MET A 89 7.06 6.73 -25.74
CA MET A 89 6.38 7.73 -24.92
C MET A 89 5.75 8.85 -25.76
N ALA A 90 6.43 9.35 -26.79
CA ALA A 90 5.92 10.43 -27.64
C ALA A 90 4.56 10.12 -28.31
N ILE A 91 4.21 8.84 -28.49
CA ILE A 91 2.91 8.41 -29.05
C ILE A 91 1.74 8.85 -28.17
N PHE A 92 1.94 8.92 -26.85
CA PHE A 92 0.90 9.26 -25.89
C PHE A 92 0.78 10.77 -25.62
N GLU A 93 1.74 11.59 -26.08
CA GLU A 93 1.72 13.04 -25.87
C GLU A 93 0.50 13.74 -26.49
N PRO A 94 0.04 13.43 -27.73
CA PRO A 94 -1.18 14.02 -28.28
C PRO A 94 -2.44 13.71 -27.47
N PHE A 95 -2.54 12.49 -26.93
CA PHE A 95 -3.63 12.10 -26.03
C PHE A 95 -3.60 12.93 -24.74
N LEU A 96 -2.43 13.06 -24.13
CA LEU A 96 -2.26 13.84 -22.90
C LEU A 96 -2.54 15.32 -23.12
N GLU A 97 -2.07 15.89 -24.23
CA GLU A 97 -2.34 17.27 -24.61
C GLU A 97 -3.84 17.52 -24.88
N LYS A 98 -4.54 16.57 -25.49
CA LYS A 98 -5.98 16.66 -25.75
C LYS A 98 -6.82 16.66 -24.47
N TYR A 99 -6.52 15.78 -23.52
CA TYR A 99 -7.39 15.52 -22.36
C TYR A 99 -6.92 16.13 -21.04
N TYR A 100 -5.64 16.46 -20.95
CA TYR A 100 -4.95 16.89 -19.73
C TYR A 100 -4.05 18.09 -19.98
N LYS A 101 -4.35 18.92 -21.00
CA LYS A 101 -3.62 20.16 -21.29
C LYS A 101 -3.27 20.95 -20.02
N ASP A 102 -2.01 21.36 -19.92
CA ASP A 102 -1.43 22.10 -18.79
C ASP A 102 -1.49 21.37 -17.43
N LYS A 103 -1.87 20.09 -17.42
CA LYS A 103 -2.01 19.23 -16.23
C LYS A 103 -1.18 17.96 -16.31
N TRP A 104 -0.29 17.85 -17.29
CA TRP A 104 0.57 16.69 -17.42
C TRP A 104 2.02 17.11 -17.59
N ARG A 105 2.94 16.24 -17.16
CA ARG A 105 4.37 16.38 -17.44
C ARG A 105 5.01 15.02 -17.73
N PRO A 106 6.00 14.98 -18.64
CA PRO A 106 6.76 13.78 -18.89
C PRO A 106 7.74 13.52 -17.72
N GLN A 107 7.75 12.30 -17.20
CA GLN A 107 8.73 11.82 -16.21
C GLN A 107 9.66 10.77 -16.85
N GLY A 108 10.71 10.33 -16.16
CA GLY A 108 11.66 9.37 -16.75
C GLY A 108 11.00 8.07 -17.24
N ARG A 109 9.96 7.58 -16.56
CA ARG A 109 9.30 6.28 -16.83
C ARG A 109 7.78 6.32 -16.93
N SER A 110 7.20 7.51 -16.79
CA SER A 110 5.76 7.73 -16.71
C SER A 110 5.40 9.11 -17.25
N PHE A 111 4.10 9.37 -17.33
CA PHE A 111 3.54 10.71 -17.44
C PHE A 111 2.81 11.02 -16.14
N GLY A 112 3.26 12.07 -15.44
CA GLY A 112 2.54 12.57 -14.28
C GLY A 112 1.37 13.44 -14.74
N ILE A 113 0.18 13.15 -14.24
CA ILE A 113 -1.05 13.89 -14.48
C ILE A 113 -1.52 14.46 -13.14
N GLU A 114 -1.55 15.78 -13.03
CA GLU A 114 -1.90 16.49 -11.81
C GLU A 114 -3.31 17.09 -11.92
N LEU A 115 -4.28 16.47 -11.25
CA LEU A 115 -5.64 17.00 -11.14
C LEU A 115 -5.83 17.70 -9.79
N SER A 116 -6.93 18.42 -9.63
CA SER A 116 -7.22 19.14 -8.38
C SER A 116 -7.43 18.21 -7.18
N THR A 117 -7.79 16.94 -7.41
CA THR A 117 -8.19 15.99 -6.36
C THR A 117 -7.37 14.71 -6.29
N VAL A 118 -6.57 14.42 -7.32
CA VAL A 118 -5.78 13.19 -7.46
C VAL A 118 -4.60 13.45 -8.39
N ASP A 119 -3.46 12.85 -8.08
CA ASP A 119 -2.33 12.75 -9.01
C ASP A 119 -2.32 11.33 -9.60
N MET A 120 -1.95 11.20 -10.86
CA MET A 120 -1.89 9.90 -11.53
C MET A 120 -0.61 9.76 -12.33
N ASP A 121 -0.01 8.58 -12.27
CA ASP A 121 1.14 8.22 -13.11
C ASP A 121 0.71 7.22 -14.18
N LEU A 122 0.79 7.63 -15.44
CA LEU A 122 0.56 6.78 -16.60
C LEU A 122 1.89 6.18 -17.07
N VAL A 123 2.03 4.86 -16.98
CA VAL A 123 3.24 4.13 -17.37
C VAL A 123 2.89 3.23 -18.55
N ILE A 124 3.58 3.37 -19.67
CA ILE A 124 3.38 2.49 -20.83
C ILE A 124 4.37 1.33 -20.78
N THR A 125 4.02 0.19 -21.39
CA THR A 125 4.95 -0.93 -21.59
C THR A 125 5.29 -1.13 -23.06
N SER A 126 6.35 -1.87 -23.37
CA SER A 126 6.52 -2.48 -24.69
C SER A 126 5.55 -3.64 -24.88
N ALA A 127 5.57 -4.23 -26.08
CA ALA A 127 4.81 -5.43 -26.42
C ALA A 127 5.12 -6.59 -25.44
N PRO A 128 4.13 -7.12 -24.70
CA PRO A 128 4.32 -8.33 -23.91
C PRO A 128 4.45 -9.56 -24.83
N SER A 129 4.75 -10.72 -24.25
CA SER A 129 4.73 -11.98 -24.99
C SER A 129 3.32 -12.28 -25.54
N GLU A 130 3.21 -12.92 -26.70
CA GLU A 130 1.92 -13.28 -27.31
C GLU A 130 1.05 -14.14 -26.38
N ILE A 131 1.69 -14.97 -25.56
CA ILE A 131 1.04 -15.85 -24.58
C ILE A 131 0.41 -15.05 -23.43
N ASP A 132 1.00 -13.91 -23.08
CA ASP A 132 0.54 -13.08 -21.96
C ASP A 132 -0.58 -12.11 -22.35
N ILE A 133 -0.74 -11.78 -23.64
CA ILE A 133 -1.70 -10.77 -24.12
C ILE A 133 -3.14 -11.07 -23.64
N GLU A 134 -3.62 -12.29 -23.78
CA GLU A 134 -4.99 -12.64 -23.40
C GLU A 134 -5.17 -12.60 -21.87
N ASN A 135 -4.15 -13.02 -21.12
CA ASN A 135 -4.17 -12.98 -19.66
C ASN A 135 -4.18 -11.53 -19.14
N LEU A 136 -3.45 -10.63 -19.80
CA LEU A 136 -3.41 -9.20 -19.45
C LEU A 136 -4.75 -8.49 -19.66
N LYS A 137 -5.63 -9.02 -20.51
CA LYS A 137 -6.99 -8.51 -20.72
C LYS A 137 -8.00 -9.03 -19.68
N SER A 138 -7.63 -10.04 -18.90
CA SER A 138 -8.51 -10.64 -17.90
C SER A 138 -8.97 -9.65 -16.84
N GLU A 139 -10.12 -9.93 -16.24
CA GLU A 139 -10.66 -9.12 -15.16
C GLU A 139 -9.77 -9.11 -13.91
N ALA A 140 -9.07 -10.21 -13.64
CA ALA A 140 -8.10 -10.29 -12.55
C ALA A 140 -6.96 -9.28 -12.69
N VAL A 141 -6.52 -8.99 -13.92
CA VAL A 141 -5.51 -7.96 -14.19
C VAL A 141 -6.15 -6.57 -14.16
N ARG A 142 -7.27 -6.38 -14.87
CA ARG A 142 -7.88 -5.05 -15.07
C ARG A 142 -8.64 -4.51 -13.84
N THR A 143 -8.90 -5.31 -12.81
CA THR A 143 -9.71 -4.90 -11.65
C THR A 143 -9.15 -3.68 -10.91
N SER A 144 -10.05 -2.83 -10.42
CA SER A 144 -9.74 -1.74 -9.48
C SER A 144 -9.84 -2.16 -8.00
N ASP A 145 -10.25 -3.39 -7.71
CA ASP A 145 -10.35 -3.89 -6.33
C ASP A 145 -8.97 -3.98 -5.70
N SER A 146 -8.82 -3.46 -4.48
CA SER A 146 -7.58 -3.60 -3.72
C SER A 146 -7.41 -5.01 -3.14
N VAL A 147 -6.18 -5.36 -2.75
CA VAL A 147 -5.90 -6.63 -2.02
C VAL A 147 -6.59 -6.74 -0.66
N VAL A 148 -7.09 -5.63 -0.11
CA VAL A 148 -7.85 -5.62 1.16
C VAL A 148 -9.34 -5.84 0.91
N SER A 149 -9.90 -5.21 -0.13
CA SER A 149 -11.33 -5.37 -0.49
C SER A 149 -11.60 -6.73 -1.14
N ALA A 150 -10.63 -7.25 -1.89
CA ALA A 150 -10.68 -8.57 -2.51
C ALA A 150 -9.52 -9.45 -2.01
N PRO A 151 -9.58 -9.97 -0.77
CA PRO A 151 -8.53 -10.81 -0.21
C PRO A 151 -8.40 -12.17 -0.91
N ASP A 152 -9.41 -12.56 -1.68
CA ASP A 152 -9.45 -13.75 -2.53
C ASP A 152 -8.92 -13.49 -3.96
N TRP A 153 -8.43 -12.27 -4.25
CA TRP A 153 -7.88 -11.93 -5.56
C TRP A 153 -6.82 -12.93 -5.99
N ARG A 154 -6.98 -13.49 -7.19
CA ARG A 154 -6.04 -14.43 -7.80
C ARG A 154 -5.86 -14.12 -9.28
N LEU A 155 -4.62 -14.27 -9.73
CA LEU A 155 -4.20 -14.10 -11.11
C LEU A 155 -4.61 -15.32 -11.94
N THR A 156 -5.92 -15.45 -12.17
CA THR A 156 -6.53 -16.58 -12.90
C THR A 156 -7.67 -16.11 -13.82
N PRO A 157 -7.93 -16.77 -14.96
CA PRO A 157 -8.95 -16.32 -15.90
C PRO A 157 -10.37 -16.35 -15.33
N SER A 158 -10.63 -17.22 -14.34
CA SER A 158 -11.95 -17.40 -13.74
C SER A 158 -12.22 -16.47 -12.55
N TRP A 159 -11.24 -15.65 -12.15
CA TRP A 159 -11.46 -14.70 -11.06
C TRP A 159 -12.29 -13.50 -11.55
N LEU A 160 -13.24 -13.06 -10.73
CA LEU A 160 -14.12 -11.92 -11.02
C LEU A 160 -13.93 -10.78 -10.00
N SER A 161 -14.01 -9.54 -10.48
CA SER A 161 -14.03 -8.34 -9.63
C SER A 161 -15.28 -8.32 -8.74
N LEU A 162 -15.21 -7.57 -7.64
CA LEU A 162 -16.35 -7.39 -6.74
C LEU A 162 -17.58 -6.90 -7.50
N ARG A 163 -17.41 -5.96 -8.43
CA ARG A 163 -18.49 -5.44 -9.26
C ARG A 163 -19.12 -6.53 -10.13
N SER A 164 -18.32 -7.35 -10.82
CA SER A 164 -18.88 -8.38 -11.71
C SER A 164 -19.56 -9.51 -10.93
N ARG A 165 -19.12 -9.79 -9.69
CA ARG A 165 -19.78 -10.77 -8.83
C ARG A 165 -21.23 -10.40 -8.52
N GLU A 166 -21.55 -9.11 -8.40
CA GLU A 166 -22.91 -8.63 -8.10
C GLU A 166 -23.92 -8.99 -9.19
N PHE A 167 -23.47 -9.10 -10.45
CA PHE A 167 -24.33 -9.31 -11.61
C PHE A 167 -24.13 -10.65 -12.30
N ASN A 168 -23.22 -11.50 -11.80
CA ASN A 168 -22.90 -12.80 -12.40
C ASN A 168 -23.43 -13.96 -11.55
N PHE A 169 -24.50 -14.62 -12.04
CA PHE A 169 -25.12 -15.77 -11.36
C PHE A 169 -24.16 -16.96 -11.17
N SER A 170 -23.10 -17.05 -11.98
CA SER A 170 -22.07 -18.08 -11.90
C SER A 170 -20.87 -17.68 -11.04
N ALA A 171 -20.89 -16.49 -10.41
CA ALA A 171 -19.74 -15.95 -9.67
C ALA A 171 -19.20 -16.93 -8.62
N LYS A 172 -20.07 -17.61 -7.87
CA LYS A 172 -19.65 -18.59 -6.87
C LYS A 172 -18.86 -19.75 -7.49
N ALA A 173 -19.35 -20.31 -8.59
CA ALA A 173 -18.69 -21.43 -9.28
C ALA A 173 -17.36 -21.00 -9.91
N LEU A 174 -17.31 -19.79 -10.48
CA LEU A 174 -16.10 -19.23 -11.08
C LEU A 174 -15.02 -18.91 -10.03
N LEU A 175 -15.40 -18.38 -8.87
CA LEU A 175 -14.46 -18.15 -7.76
C LEU A 175 -13.98 -19.47 -7.14
N GLU A 176 -14.84 -20.49 -7.05
CA GLU A 176 -14.41 -21.82 -6.63
C GLU A 176 -13.40 -22.42 -7.63
N LEU A 177 -13.65 -22.27 -8.93
CA LEU A 177 -12.70 -22.68 -9.97
C LEU A 177 -11.38 -21.91 -9.87
N SER A 178 -11.42 -20.59 -9.73
CA SER A 178 -10.24 -19.72 -9.52
C SER A 178 -9.41 -20.15 -8.31
N SER A 179 -10.06 -20.57 -7.22
CA SER A 179 -9.35 -21.04 -6.02
C SER A 179 -8.54 -22.32 -6.23
N LYS A 180 -8.92 -23.13 -7.24
CA LYS A 180 -8.26 -24.40 -7.61
C LYS A 180 -7.30 -24.25 -8.78
N GLN A 181 -7.39 -23.16 -9.55
CA GLN A 181 -6.48 -22.85 -10.65
C GLN A 181 -5.11 -22.40 -10.12
N GLU A 182 -4.06 -22.82 -10.82
CA GLU A 182 -2.75 -22.22 -10.66
C GLU A 182 -2.78 -20.77 -11.14
N GLU A 183 -2.13 -19.89 -10.38
CA GLU A 183 -1.99 -18.50 -10.81
C GLU A 183 -0.99 -18.41 -11.95
N TRP A 184 -1.31 -17.60 -12.96
CA TRP A 184 -0.37 -17.37 -14.04
C TRP A 184 0.90 -16.69 -13.51
N LYS A 185 2.03 -17.08 -14.09
CA LYS A 185 3.31 -16.42 -13.87
C LYS A 185 3.60 -15.59 -15.10
N LEU A 186 3.10 -14.36 -15.11
CA LEU A 186 3.39 -13.42 -16.18
C LEU A 186 4.90 -13.17 -16.22
N SER A 187 5.44 -13.06 -17.42
CA SER A 187 6.80 -12.55 -17.59
C SER A 187 6.86 -11.10 -17.12
N PRO A 188 7.99 -10.61 -16.59
CA PRO A 188 8.18 -9.18 -16.37
C PRO A 188 7.81 -8.38 -17.62
N LEU A 189 7.03 -7.33 -17.42
CA LEU A 189 6.77 -6.34 -18.46
C LEU A 189 7.99 -5.42 -18.59
N ARG A 190 8.02 -4.65 -19.67
CA ARG A 190 9.15 -3.79 -20.01
C ARG A 190 8.67 -2.36 -20.10
N ILE A 191 9.20 -1.46 -19.27
CA ILE A 191 8.82 -0.04 -19.24
C ILE A 191 9.92 0.85 -19.82
N PRO A 192 9.58 1.97 -20.46
CA PRO A 192 10.57 2.88 -21.00
C PRO A 192 11.25 3.64 -19.85
N ASP A 193 12.56 3.73 -19.85
CA ASP A 193 13.31 4.78 -19.18
C ASP A 193 13.81 5.75 -20.24
N ARG A 194 13.08 6.86 -20.42
CA ARG A 194 13.39 7.86 -21.45
C ARG A 194 14.76 8.49 -21.23
N ASP A 195 15.10 8.75 -19.98
CA ASP A 195 16.29 9.52 -19.63
C ASP A 195 17.55 8.63 -19.74
N ALA A 196 17.43 7.34 -19.41
CA ALA A 196 18.48 6.35 -19.63
C ALA A 196 18.50 5.78 -21.07
N GLY A 197 17.43 5.97 -21.85
CA GLY A 197 17.31 5.46 -23.22
C GLY A 197 17.18 3.95 -23.33
N ILE A 198 16.79 3.27 -22.25
CA ILE A 198 16.65 1.80 -22.18
C ILE A 198 15.23 1.37 -21.81
N TRP A 199 14.89 0.14 -22.14
CA TRP A 199 13.72 -0.55 -21.59
C TRP A 199 14.16 -1.35 -20.36
N GLU A 200 13.42 -1.20 -19.26
CA GLU A 200 13.70 -1.87 -17.98
C GLU A 200 12.58 -2.84 -17.63
N ASP A 201 12.94 -3.96 -17.01
CA ASP A 201 11.97 -4.93 -16.50
C ASP A 201 11.15 -4.36 -15.33
N THR A 202 9.87 -4.72 -15.27
CA THR A 202 8.99 -4.42 -14.14
C THR A 202 7.99 -5.54 -13.94
N HIS A 203 7.58 -5.77 -12.70
CA HIS A 203 6.58 -6.80 -12.41
C HIS A 203 5.54 -6.34 -11.37
N PRO A 204 4.70 -5.35 -11.69
CA PRO A 204 3.81 -4.75 -10.70
C PRO A 204 2.73 -5.72 -10.21
N LEU A 205 2.30 -6.67 -11.06
CA LEU A 205 1.33 -7.71 -10.67
C LEU A 205 1.92 -8.68 -9.64
N GLU A 206 3.22 -9.00 -9.73
CA GLU A 206 3.91 -9.79 -8.70
C GLU A 206 4.02 -9.01 -7.39
N GLN A 207 4.30 -7.70 -7.43
CA GLN A 207 4.28 -6.87 -6.22
C GLN A 207 2.89 -6.90 -5.54
N ILE A 208 1.80 -6.85 -6.31
CA ILE A 208 0.44 -6.92 -5.78
C ILE A 208 0.16 -8.32 -5.19
N ARG A 209 0.58 -9.39 -5.89
CA ARG A 209 0.44 -10.79 -5.45
C ARG A 209 1.15 -11.06 -4.15
N VAL A 210 2.41 -10.63 -4.03
CA VAL A 210 3.18 -10.78 -2.80
C VAL A 210 2.56 -9.98 -1.66
N THR A 211 2.10 -8.74 -1.88
CA THR A 211 1.44 -7.97 -0.82
C THR A 211 0.11 -8.62 -0.38
N ARG A 212 -0.68 -9.23 -1.28
CA ARG A 212 -1.84 -10.04 -0.91
C ARG A 212 -1.41 -11.21 -0.01
N ASP A 213 -0.40 -11.96 -0.42
CA ASP A 213 0.06 -13.15 0.30
C ASP A 213 0.65 -12.81 1.67
N LEU A 214 1.46 -11.75 1.77
CA LEU A 214 1.95 -11.22 3.05
C LEU A 214 0.79 -10.79 3.94
N ASN A 215 -0.24 -10.13 3.40
CA ASN A 215 -1.41 -9.76 4.17
C ASN A 215 -2.16 -10.99 4.68
N LYS A 216 -2.40 -12.00 3.83
CA LYS A 216 -3.03 -13.26 4.27
C LYS A 216 -2.21 -13.98 5.33
N ASN A 217 -0.89 -14.07 5.15
CA ASN A 217 0.01 -14.80 6.04
C ASN A 217 0.25 -14.10 7.38
N THR A 218 -0.19 -12.84 7.53
CA THR A 218 -0.11 -12.05 8.76
C THR A 218 -1.49 -11.85 9.39
N ASN A 219 -2.43 -12.79 9.19
CA ASN A 219 -3.81 -12.68 9.65
C ASN A 219 -4.50 -11.37 9.23
N PHE A 220 -4.18 -10.89 8.02
CA PHE A 220 -4.67 -9.64 7.44
C PHE A 220 -4.18 -8.35 8.12
N HIS A 221 -3.07 -8.40 8.85
CA HIS A 221 -2.48 -7.23 9.50
C HIS A 221 -1.36 -6.54 8.69
N PHE A 222 -0.72 -7.19 7.73
CA PHE A 222 0.44 -6.63 7.00
C PHE A 222 0.19 -5.22 6.45
N VAL A 223 -0.93 -5.02 5.75
CA VAL A 223 -1.26 -3.71 5.16
C VAL A 223 -1.40 -2.64 6.24
N ASN A 224 -1.92 -3.00 7.41
CA ASN A 224 -2.08 -2.08 8.53
C ASN A 224 -0.70 -1.72 9.13
N VAL A 225 0.17 -2.72 9.31
CA VAL A 225 1.56 -2.52 9.76
C VAL A 225 2.32 -1.60 8.80
N VAL A 226 2.22 -1.85 7.49
CA VAL A 226 2.86 -1.01 6.45
C VAL A 226 2.37 0.44 6.57
N LYS A 227 1.06 0.67 6.67
CA LYS A 227 0.52 2.03 6.81
C LYS A 227 1.01 2.70 8.09
N SER A 228 1.01 2.00 9.22
CA SER A 228 1.46 2.54 10.50
C SER A 228 2.94 2.94 10.47
N ILE A 229 3.81 2.10 9.92
CA ILE A 229 5.26 2.40 9.81
C ILE A 229 5.52 3.50 8.78
N LYS A 230 4.82 3.49 7.63
CA LYS A 230 4.92 4.59 6.66
C LYS A 230 4.49 5.92 7.27
N TRP A 231 3.39 5.93 8.04
CA TRP A 231 2.94 7.13 8.72
C TRP A 231 3.95 7.60 9.77
N TRP A 232 4.42 6.68 10.62
CA TRP A 232 5.48 6.97 11.60
C TRP A 232 6.68 7.62 10.95
N TRP A 233 7.20 7.03 9.87
CA TRP A 233 8.37 7.55 9.15
C TRP A 233 8.13 8.96 8.59
N LEU A 234 6.96 9.18 7.97
CA LEU A 234 6.55 10.49 7.48
C LEU A 234 6.33 11.53 8.59
N ASP A 235 6.20 11.12 9.85
CA ASP A 235 6.03 12.01 11.00
C ASP A 235 7.36 12.35 11.69
N GLN A 236 8.45 11.64 11.38
CA GLN A 236 9.76 11.89 11.99
C GLN A 236 10.49 13.10 11.39
N LEU A 237 10.15 13.49 10.17
CA LEU A 237 10.90 14.49 9.40
C LEU A 237 9.96 15.58 8.90
N GLU A 238 10.46 16.82 8.86
CA GLU A 238 9.77 17.93 8.20
C GLU A 238 9.58 17.63 6.70
N ASP A 239 10.62 17.06 6.08
CA ASP A 239 10.62 16.66 4.67
C ASP A 239 10.77 15.14 4.50
N PRO A 240 9.91 14.48 3.70
CA PRO A 240 10.00 13.03 3.44
C PRO A 240 11.28 12.57 2.74
N GLN A 241 12.15 11.87 3.47
CA GLN A 241 13.39 11.27 2.96
C GLN A 241 13.21 9.78 2.60
N PRO A 242 14.04 9.22 1.68
CA PRO A 242 14.14 7.78 1.48
C PRO A 242 14.60 7.04 2.77
N PRO A 243 14.28 5.74 2.92
CA PRO A 243 13.41 4.96 2.06
C PRO A 243 11.94 5.39 2.18
N LYS A 244 11.25 5.53 1.04
CA LYS A 244 9.83 5.90 0.96
C LYS A 244 9.11 5.06 -0.09
N GLY A 245 7.78 5.14 -0.14
CA GLY A 245 6.99 4.44 -1.15
C GLY A 245 7.17 2.92 -1.10
N PHE A 246 7.36 2.30 -2.28
CA PHE A 246 7.53 0.86 -2.41
C PHE A 246 8.83 0.32 -1.77
N PRO A 247 10.00 0.98 -1.86
CA PRO A 247 11.20 0.57 -1.11
C PRO A 247 10.91 0.32 0.38
N LEU A 248 10.28 1.28 1.08
CA LEU A 248 9.94 1.09 2.49
C LEU A 248 8.94 -0.07 2.70
N GLU A 249 7.95 -0.22 1.83
CA GLU A 249 7.02 -1.38 1.87
C GLU A 249 7.77 -2.71 1.68
N ARG A 250 8.76 -2.78 0.79
CA ARG A 250 9.57 -3.98 0.54
C ARG A 250 10.44 -4.34 1.74
N LEU A 251 11.04 -3.35 2.40
CA LEU A 251 11.79 -3.53 3.65
C LEU A 251 10.88 -4.09 4.76
N ILE A 252 9.68 -3.51 4.92
CA ILE A 252 8.68 -3.99 5.88
C ILE A 252 8.23 -5.41 5.54
N GLY A 253 8.05 -5.73 4.25
CA GLY A 253 7.74 -7.07 3.76
C GLY A 253 8.79 -8.13 4.13
N GLU A 254 10.08 -7.76 4.13
CA GLU A 254 11.16 -8.65 4.56
C GLU A 254 11.14 -8.90 6.08
N CYS A 255 10.72 -7.89 6.86
CA CYS A 255 10.89 -7.88 8.30
C CYS A 255 9.63 -8.23 9.10
N CYS A 256 8.45 -8.11 8.49
CA CYS A 256 7.18 -8.35 9.17
C CYS A 256 6.94 -9.86 9.31
N PRO A 257 6.87 -10.40 10.55
CA PRO A 257 6.74 -11.84 10.73
C PRO A 257 5.34 -12.33 10.33
N ILE A 258 5.29 -13.55 9.82
CA ILE A 258 4.02 -14.24 9.57
C ILE A 258 3.29 -14.52 10.89
N GLY A 259 1.96 -14.67 10.82
CA GLY A 259 1.14 -15.14 11.92
C GLY A 259 0.91 -14.15 13.07
N ILE A 260 1.27 -12.88 12.92
CA ILE A 260 0.98 -11.84 13.92
C ILE A 260 -0.51 -11.76 14.25
N THR A 261 -0.86 -11.48 15.50
CA THR A 261 -2.25 -11.42 15.98
C THR A 261 -2.79 -10.00 16.08
N SER A 262 -1.91 -8.99 16.00
CA SER A 262 -2.29 -7.59 16.08
C SER A 262 -1.35 -6.67 15.31
N VAL A 263 -1.82 -5.44 15.04
CA VAL A 263 -1.00 -4.38 14.42
C VAL A 263 0.13 -3.95 15.36
N ALA A 264 -0.15 -3.89 16.67
CA ALA A 264 0.82 -3.59 17.71
C ALA A 264 2.01 -4.57 17.66
N GLU A 265 1.72 -5.88 17.68
CA GLU A 265 2.74 -6.92 17.56
C GLU A 265 3.53 -6.79 16.25
N GLY A 266 2.82 -6.58 15.14
CA GLY A 266 3.43 -6.43 13.83
C GLY A 266 4.42 -5.26 13.75
N ILE A 267 4.07 -4.09 14.27
CA ILE A 267 4.96 -2.93 14.32
C ILE A 267 6.19 -3.24 15.17
N THR A 268 5.98 -3.70 16.41
CA THR A 268 7.06 -3.99 17.35
C THR A 268 8.08 -4.97 16.75
N ARG A 269 7.60 -6.12 16.25
CA ARG A 269 8.48 -7.17 15.72
C ARG A 269 9.13 -6.78 14.39
N THR A 270 8.47 -5.97 13.57
CA THR A 270 9.08 -5.45 12.34
C THR A 270 10.26 -4.54 12.66
N PHE A 271 10.12 -3.60 13.59
CA PHE A 271 11.22 -2.72 13.99
C PHE A 271 12.40 -3.49 14.60
N GLU A 272 12.12 -4.45 15.47
CA GLU A 272 13.17 -5.32 16.04
C GLU A 272 13.91 -6.13 14.97
N THR A 273 13.17 -6.64 13.98
CA THR A 273 13.77 -7.40 12.87
C THR A 273 14.63 -6.51 11.99
N ILE A 274 14.21 -5.26 11.72
CA ILE A 274 15.05 -4.28 11.00
C ILE A 274 16.37 -4.06 11.73
N ILE A 275 16.35 -3.88 13.05
CA ILE A 275 17.56 -3.70 13.87
C ILE A 275 18.45 -4.94 13.78
N SER A 276 17.86 -6.13 13.95
CA SER A 276 18.60 -7.39 13.95
C SER A 276 19.26 -7.69 12.60
N LEU A 277 18.59 -7.40 11.48
CA LEU A 277 19.08 -7.76 10.14
C LEU A 277 20.04 -6.72 9.57
N TYR A 278 19.84 -5.43 9.86
CA TYR A 278 20.52 -4.37 9.11
C TYR A 278 21.52 -3.54 9.90
N GLY A 279 21.74 -3.82 11.20
CA GLY A 279 22.75 -3.12 11.99
C GLY A 279 24.16 -3.17 11.39
N TYR A 280 24.54 -4.31 10.79
CA TYR A 280 25.82 -4.46 10.10
C TYR A 280 26.02 -3.44 8.96
N HIS A 281 24.96 -3.13 8.21
CA HIS A 281 25.05 -2.19 7.09
C HIS A 281 25.41 -0.79 7.59
N VAL A 282 24.72 -0.33 8.63
CA VAL A 282 24.97 0.99 9.23
C VAL A 282 26.36 1.09 9.84
N SER A 283 26.82 0.04 10.56
CA SER A 283 28.17 0.01 11.14
C SER A 283 29.30 0.08 10.09
N ASN A 284 29.02 -0.31 8.84
CA ASN A 284 29.98 -0.26 7.74
C ASN A 284 29.71 0.90 6.76
N SER A 285 28.82 1.84 7.10
CA SER A 285 28.42 2.94 6.20
C SER A 285 27.92 2.46 4.84
N THR A 286 27.14 1.38 4.85
CA THR A 286 26.48 0.81 3.67
C THR A 286 24.96 0.77 3.86
N LYS A 287 24.25 0.35 2.82
CA LYS A 287 22.80 0.08 2.84
C LYS A 287 22.52 -1.37 2.42
N PRO A 288 21.36 -1.93 2.77
CA PRO A 288 20.93 -3.19 2.20
C PRO A 288 20.68 -3.10 0.70
N VAL A 289 20.80 -4.25 0.04
CA VAL A 289 20.30 -4.49 -1.32
C VAL A 289 19.00 -5.27 -1.16
N LEU A 290 17.90 -4.74 -1.69
CA LEU A 290 16.60 -5.37 -1.61
C LEU A 290 16.07 -5.63 -3.02
N PRO A 291 16.10 -6.88 -3.50
CA PRO A 291 15.51 -7.25 -4.77
C PRO A 291 14.01 -6.95 -4.84
N ASP A 292 13.53 -6.49 -6.00
CA ASP A 292 12.12 -6.51 -6.36
C ASP A 292 11.58 -7.96 -6.33
N TYR A 293 10.31 -8.13 -6.02
CA TYR A 293 9.67 -9.44 -5.91
C TYR A 293 9.63 -10.19 -7.25
N GLY A 294 9.33 -9.52 -8.35
CA GLY A 294 9.19 -10.15 -9.67
C GLY A 294 10.37 -9.89 -10.62
N VAL A 295 11.28 -9.00 -10.26
CA VAL A 295 12.53 -8.75 -11.00
C VAL A 295 13.72 -8.75 -10.03
N THR A 296 14.22 -9.93 -9.70
CA THR A 296 15.19 -10.09 -8.61
C THR A 296 16.56 -9.44 -8.88
N SER A 297 16.87 -9.08 -10.13
CA SER A 297 18.04 -8.29 -10.49
C SER A 297 17.91 -6.80 -10.13
N HIS A 298 16.69 -6.31 -9.87
CA HIS A 298 16.40 -4.91 -9.58
C HIS A 298 16.46 -4.65 -8.07
N ASP A 299 17.47 -3.91 -7.62
CA ASP A 299 17.54 -3.40 -6.25
C ASP A 299 16.58 -2.21 -6.08
N VAL A 300 15.46 -2.42 -5.36
CA VAL A 300 14.51 -1.33 -5.06
C VAL A 300 15.12 -0.27 -4.14
N PHE A 301 16.22 -0.59 -3.45
CA PHE A 301 16.99 0.36 -2.63
C PHE A 301 18.07 1.09 -3.44
N LYS A 302 18.19 0.89 -4.75
CA LYS A 302 19.27 1.47 -5.57
C LYS A 302 19.40 2.99 -5.42
N ARG A 303 18.28 3.69 -5.23
CA ARG A 303 18.23 5.16 -5.06
C ARG A 303 18.31 5.64 -3.61
N VAL A 304 18.26 4.74 -2.64
CA VAL A 304 18.48 5.08 -1.22
C VAL A 304 19.98 5.18 -1.00
N THR A 305 20.47 6.23 -0.35
CA THR A 305 21.90 6.32 0.01
C THR A 305 22.20 5.60 1.34
N PRO A 306 23.46 5.24 1.62
CA PRO A 306 23.85 4.76 2.95
C PRO A 306 23.49 5.70 4.09
N GLU A 307 23.62 7.02 3.89
CA GLU A 307 23.34 8.05 4.91
C GLU A 307 21.83 8.15 5.19
N GLU A 308 21.00 8.12 4.13
CA GLU A 308 19.54 8.08 4.25
C GLU A 308 19.10 6.83 5.01
N PHE A 309 19.66 5.67 4.66
CA PHE A 309 19.37 4.42 5.37
C PHE A 309 19.82 4.46 6.84
N ALA A 310 21.01 4.99 7.12
CA ALA A 310 21.52 5.15 8.48
C ALA A 310 20.61 6.08 9.32
N THR A 311 20.08 7.14 8.71
CA THR A 311 19.14 8.06 9.36
C THR A 311 17.84 7.33 9.72
N PHE A 312 17.25 6.62 8.77
CA PHE A 312 16.07 5.79 9.02
C PHE A 312 16.32 4.77 10.12
N TYR A 313 17.41 4.01 10.03
CA TYR A 313 17.76 2.98 11.00
C TYR A 313 17.98 3.55 12.41
N GLY A 314 18.68 4.69 12.53
CA GLY A 314 18.93 5.35 13.80
C GLY A 314 17.63 5.77 14.52
N LEU A 315 16.58 6.11 13.77
CA LEU A 315 15.26 6.39 14.32
C LEU A 315 14.45 5.13 14.64
N VAL A 316 14.66 4.02 13.91
CA VAL A 316 14.05 2.73 14.23
C VAL A 316 14.53 2.18 15.58
N GLN A 317 15.78 2.44 15.98
CA GLN A 317 16.34 1.93 17.24
C GLN A 317 15.53 2.33 18.51
N PRO A 318 15.33 3.63 18.82
CA PRO A 318 14.49 4.03 19.94
C PRO A 318 13.02 3.66 19.72
N ALA A 319 12.53 3.70 18.48
CA ALA A 319 11.16 3.31 18.16
C ALA A 319 10.85 1.84 18.49
N ALA A 320 11.80 0.92 18.27
CA ALA A 320 11.64 -0.49 18.61
C ALA A 320 11.52 -0.70 20.12
N LEU A 321 12.34 0.00 20.91
CA LEU A 321 12.29 -0.06 22.37
C LEU A 321 10.94 0.44 22.88
N LEU A 322 10.50 1.60 22.40
CA LEU A 322 9.21 2.19 22.76
C LEU A 322 8.03 1.29 22.36
N ALA A 323 8.05 0.73 21.15
CA ALA A 323 7.03 -0.20 20.68
C ALA A 323 7.00 -1.49 21.51
N ARG A 324 8.16 -2.00 21.96
CA ARG A 324 8.25 -3.18 22.81
C ARG A 324 7.70 -2.91 24.21
N GLU A 325 8.04 -1.77 24.81
CA GLU A 325 7.51 -1.34 26.10
C GLU A 325 5.99 -1.16 26.04
N ALA A 326 5.49 -0.44 25.03
CA ALA A 326 4.06 -0.26 24.81
C ALA A 326 3.32 -1.60 24.63
N PHE A 327 3.91 -2.52 23.86
CA PHE A 327 3.35 -3.84 23.61
C PHE A 327 3.42 -4.78 24.84
N ASN A 328 4.39 -4.61 25.73
CA ASN A 328 4.51 -5.41 26.95
C ASN A 328 3.74 -4.83 28.14
N SER A 329 3.42 -3.53 28.13
CA SER A 329 2.69 -2.89 29.23
C SER A 329 1.33 -3.57 29.46
N THR A 330 1.03 -3.77 30.75
CA THR A 330 -0.24 -4.29 31.26
C THR A 330 -1.19 -3.18 31.70
N ASP A 331 -0.71 -1.93 31.81
CA ASP A 331 -1.53 -0.75 32.04
C ASP A 331 -1.96 -0.18 30.68
N ARG A 332 -3.27 -0.11 30.45
CA ARG A 332 -3.83 0.34 29.18
C ARG A 332 -3.42 1.78 28.85
N THR A 333 -3.40 2.65 29.85
CA THR A 333 -3.16 4.08 29.70
C THR A 333 -1.68 4.33 29.45
N GLU A 334 -0.80 3.66 30.18
CA GLU A 334 0.63 3.63 29.91
C GLU A 334 0.91 3.14 28.48
N SER A 335 0.41 1.95 28.13
CA SER A 335 0.55 1.39 26.77
C SER A 335 0.08 2.37 25.70
N GLY A 336 -1.08 2.99 25.90
CA GLY A 336 -1.62 3.98 24.97
C GLY A 336 -0.78 5.25 24.87
N ASN A 337 -0.18 5.72 25.96
CA ASN A 337 0.70 6.89 25.95
C ASN A 337 1.98 6.60 25.17
N LEU A 338 2.59 5.44 25.38
CA LEU A 338 3.79 5.01 24.67
C LEU A 338 3.52 4.82 23.16
N TRP A 339 2.37 4.24 22.79
CA TRP A 339 1.97 4.15 21.39
C TRP A 339 1.69 5.52 20.77
N ARG A 340 1.12 6.45 21.53
CA ARG A 340 0.87 7.82 21.05
C ARG A 340 2.16 8.65 20.93
N GLU A 341 3.12 8.42 21.82
CA GLU A 341 4.47 8.98 21.69
C GLU A 341 5.14 8.47 20.40
N LEU A 342 5.04 7.16 20.13
CA LEU A 342 5.62 6.56 18.93
C LEU A 342 4.92 7.00 17.64
N LEU A 343 3.59 6.86 17.56
CA LEU A 343 2.82 7.00 16.31
C LEU A 343 2.25 8.41 16.11
N GLY A 344 2.55 9.32 17.05
CA GLY A 344 2.14 10.70 17.02
C GLY A 344 0.67 10.93 17.38
N ASN A 345 0.24 12.19 17.24
CA ASN A 345 -1.04 12.68 17.76
C ASN A 345 -2.30 12.09 17.11
N LYS A 346 -2.15 11.35 15.99
CA LYS A 346 -3.23 10.62 15.34
C LYS A 346 -3.61 9.33 16.05
N PHE A 347 -2.70 8.75 16.84
CA PHE A 347 -3.05 7.66 17.75
C PHE A 347 -3.90 8.24 18.88
N PRO A 348 -5.05 7.66 19.27
CA PRO A 348 -5.98 8.31 20.19
C PRO A 348 -5.37 8.63 21.55
N LYS A 349 -5.88 9.66 22.23
CA LYS A 349 -5.49 9.94 23.61
C LYS A 349 -6.01 8.80 24.50
N PRO A 350 -5.17 8.19 25.33
CA PRO A 350 -5.65 7.20 26.28
C PRO A 350 -6.64 7.86 27.26
N PRO A 351 -7.56 7.08 27.85
CA PRO A 351 -8.39 7.59 28.93
C PRO A 351 -7.48 8.08 30.05
N ASP A 352 -7.87 9.17 30.73
CA ASP A 352 -7.22 9.54 31.98
C ASP A 352 -7.34 8.32 32.90
N ASN A 353 -6.22 7.86 33.46
CA ASN A 353 -6.26 6.97 34.60
C ASN A 353 -7.05 7.73 35.65
N GLY A 354 -8.35 7.42 35.78
CA GLY A 354 -9.23 8.09 36.72
C GLY A 354 -8.49 8.11 38.04
N GLY A 355 -8.11 9.31 38.49
CA GLY A 355 -7.32 9.49 39.69
C GLY A 355 -8.14 9.02 40.88
N SER A 356 -8.13 7.72 41.14
CA SER A 356 -8.64 7.09 42.34
C SER A 356 -7.47 6.48 43.09
N LYS A 357 -6.45 7.32 43.34
CA LYS A 357 -5.81 7.27 44.65
C LYS A 357 -6.82 7.87 45.64
N GLY A 358 -7.71 7.04 46.19
CA GLY A 358 -8.45 7.37 47.41
C GLY A 358 -9.95 7.64 47.32
N GLN A 359 -10.74 6.86 46.57
CA GLN A 359 -12.13 6.64 47.00
C GLN A 359 -12.17 5.39 47.87
N GLY A 360 -11.99 5.64 49.17
CA GLY A 360 -12.33 4.65 50.19
C GLY A 360 -13.79 4.25 50.03
N TYR A 361 -14.06 2.97 50.27
CA TYR A 361 -15.40 2.46 50.53
C TYR A 361 -16.14 3.42 51.46
N THR A 362 -17.17 4.10 50.97
CA THR A 362 -18.11 4.84 51.82
C THR A 362 -19.10 3.81 52.36
N PRO A 363 -19.07 3.50 53.68
CA PRO A 363 -20.05 2.60 54.25
C PRO A 363 -21.45 3.23 54.12
N PRO A 364 -22.50 2.45 53.84
CA PRO A 364 -23.85 2.98 53.79
C PRO A 364 -24.28 3.49 55.18
N ASP A 365 -24.84 4.69 55.23
CA ASP A 365 -25.33 5.33 56.46
C ASP A 365 -26.55 4.63 57.08
N ALA A 366 -27.19 3.70 56.36
CA ALA A 366 -28.30 2.90 56.86
C ALA A 366 -28.44 1.56 56.10
N PRO A 367 -29.01 0.52 56.73
CA PRO A 367 -29.38 -0.72 56.05
C PRO A 367 -30.43 -0.45 54.96
N ALA A 368 -30.30 -1.12 53.82
CA ALA A 368 -31.30 -1.05 52.75
C ALA A 368 -32.65 -1.59 53.24
N VAL A 369 -33.71 -0.78 53.16
CA VAL A 369 -35.09 -1.19 53.47
C VAL A 369 -35.72 -1.80 52.21
N PRO A 370 -36.10 -3.09 52.20
CA PRO A 370 -36.77 -3.68 51.05
C PRO A 370 -38.16 -3.05 50.86
N GLY A 371 -38.41 -2.46 49.69
CA GLY A 371 -39.71 -1.90 49.35
C GLY A 371 -40.77 -3.00 49.22
N THR A 372 -41.75 -3.01 50.11
CA THR A 372 -42.95 -3.86 50.01
C THR A 372 -43.89 -3.29 48.97
N SER A 373 -43.67 -3.63 47.70
CA SER A 373 -44.63 -3.33 46.63
C SER A 373 -44.59 -4.38 45.53
N ARG A 374 -44.97 -5.62 45.87
CA ARG A 374 -45.70 -6.52 44.98
C ARG A 374 -46.66 -7.36 45.83
N TYR A 375 -47.87 -7.55 45.30
CA TYR A 375 -49.07 -8.23 45.84
C TYR A 375 -50.15 -7.31 46.42
N ALA A 376 -50.82 -6.58 45.52
CA ALA A 376 -52.27 -6.42 45.48
C ALA A 376 -52.67 -6.05 44.04
#